data_AF-A0AAF0PKS2-F1
#
_entry.id   AF-A0AAF0PKS2-F1
#
_cell.length_a   1.000
_cell.length_b   1.000
_cell.length_c   1.000
_cell.angle_alpha   90.00
_cell.angle_beta   90.00
_cell.angle_gamma   90.00
#
_symmetry.space_group_name_H-M   'P 1'
#
loop_
_entity.id
_entity.type
_entity.pdbx_description
1 polymer ?
#
loop_
_entity_poly.entity_id
_entity_poly.type
_entity_poly.pdbx_seq_one_letter_code
_entity_poly.pdbx_strand_id
1 'polypeptide(L)'
;MIDSELPEWVQDPLEIDNNRTLQQHHVAEVLVHEERPYYTIRRIKAELDGNFDRETIRDRLREMEELGVIGQESVNNGTIYWLDREESDWPIPPDVRVEGG
;
A
#
# COMPACT_ATOMS: atom_id res chain seq x y z
N MET A 1 5.46 22.85 10.43
CA MET A 1 5.25 21.54 11.08
C MET A 1 4.37 20.80 10.11
N ILE A 2 4.88 19.75 9.47
CA ILE A 2 4.06 18.96 8.54
C ILE A 2 3.33 17.98 9.45
N ASP A 3 2.09 18.31 9.79
CA ASP A 3 1.16 17.43 10.49
C ASP A 3 0.93 16.23 9.59
N SER A 4 1.69 15.17 9.83
CA SER A 4 1.62 13.93 9.09
C SER A 4 0.35 13.21 9.52
N GLU A 5 -0.67 13.21 8.67
CA GLU A 5 -1.98 12.56 8.88
C GLU A 5 -1.90 11.02 8.87
N LEU A 6 -0.69 10.47 8.84
CA LEU A 6 -0.42 9.05 8.94
C LEU A 6 -0.28 8.61 10.39
N PRO A 7 -0.79 7.44 10.77
CA PRO A 7 -0.51 6.87 12.09
C PRO A 7 0.99 6.66 12.30
N GLU A 8 1.48 6.80 13.53
CA GLU A 8 2.90 6.57 13.86
C GLU A 8 3.35 5.16 13.49
N TRP A 9 2.49 4.13 13.65
CA TRP A 9 2.81 2.75 13.26
C TRP A 9 3.00 2.55 11.75
N VAL A 10 2.42 3.43 10.93
CA VAL A 10 2.67 3.46 9.48
C VAL A 10 3.94 4.22 9.20
N GLN A 11 4.20 5.35 9.88
CA GLN A 11 5.37 6.21 9.61
C GLN A 11 6.70 5.62 10.09
N ASP A 12 6.69 4.96 11.25
CA ASP A 12 7.89 4.44 11.92
C ASP A 12 8.71 3.47 11.05
N PRO A 13 8.09 2.49 10.36
CA PRO A 13 8.83 1.60 9.46
C PRO A 13 9.14 2.20 8.07
N LEU A 14 8.51 3.32 7.67
CA LEU A 14 8.69 3.86 6.32
C LEU A 14 10.02 4.58 6.16
N GLU A 15 10.72 4.24 5.09
CA GLU A 15 11.97 4.89 4.74
C GLU A 15 11.68 6.24 4.06
N ILE A 16 12.11 7.34 4.70
CA ILE A 16 12.02 8.69 4.13
C ILE A 16 13.26 8.96 3.27
N ASP A 17 13.26 8.36 2.09
CA ASP A 17 14.33 8.54 1.11
C ASP A 17 14.03 9.72 0.18
N ASN A 18 14.49 10.91 0.57
CA ASN A 18 14.35 12.16 -0.20
C ASN A 18 15.06 12.12 -1.58
N ASN A 19 15.92 11.12 -1.82
CA ASN A 19 16.61 10.93 -3.10
C ASN A 19 15.78 10.10 -4.10
N ARG A 20 14.68 9.49 -3.65
CA ARG A 20 13.85 8.61 -4.47
C ARG A 20 12.66 9.37 -5.04
N THR A 21 12.30 9.06 -6.29
CA THR A 21 11.25 9.78 -7.03
C THR A 21 9.87 9.53 -6.42
N LEU A 22 9.60 8.32 -5.91
CA LEU A 22 8.37 7.96 -5.20
C LEU A 22 8.72 7.58 -3.76
N GLN A 23 8.20 8.36 -2.80
CA GLN A 23 8.36 8.08 -1.38
C GLN A 23 7.30 7.08 -0.91
N GLN A 24 7.67 6.17 -0.03
CA GLN A 24 6.73 5.24 0.60
C GLN A 24 5.67 5.99 1.41
N HIS A 25 6.05 7.14 2.01
CA HIS A 25 5.15 8.06 2.69
C HIS A 25 3.97 8.54 1.81
N HIS A 26 4.22 8.95 0.56
CA HIS A 26 3.13 9.34 -0.35
C HIS A 26 2.17 8.19 -0.68
N VAL A 27 2.70 6.96 -0.80
CA VAL A 27 1.86 5.78 -1.06
C VAL A 27 1.02 5.46 0.17
N ALA A 28 1.62 5.50 1.36
CA ALA A 28 0.93 5.30 2.62
C ALA A 28 -0.16 6.36 2.85
N GLU A 29 0.13 7.62 2.53
CA GLU A 29 -0.81 8.73 2.67
C GLU A 29 -2.07 8.49 1.83
N VAL A 30 -1.91 8.09 0.57
CA VAL A 30 -3.03 7.70 -0.30
C VAL A 30 -3.86 6.56 0.30
N LEU A 31 -3.21 5.58 0.92
CA LEU A 31 -3.90 4.42 1.51
C LEU A 31 -4.68 4.77 2.78
N VAL A 32 -4.16 5.69 3.61
CA VAL A 32 -4.78 6.12 4.88
C VAL A 32 -5.86 7.18 4.66
N HIS A 33 -5.63 8.10 3.73
CA HIS A 33 -6.50 9.25 3.53
C HIS A 33 -7.86 8.88 2.91
N GLU A 34 -7.93 7.77 2.18
CA GLU A 34 -9.19 7.21 1.72
C GLU A 34 -9.68 6.13 2.74
N GLU A 35 -10.93 6.24 3.23
CA GLU A 35 -11.55 5.28 4.17
C GLU A 35 -11.90 3.92 3.51
N ARG A 36 -11.19 3.52 2.46
CA ARG A 36 -11.52 2.35 1.64
C ARG A 36 -10.86 1.08 2.16
N PRO A 37 -11.49 -0.09 1.89
CA PRO A 37 -10.96 -1.38 2.27
C PRO A 37 -9.73 -1.82 1.46
N TYR A 38 -9.59 -1.42 0.20
CA TYR A 38 -8.49 -1.85 -0.67
C TYR A 38 -8.28 -0.94 -1.89
N TYR A 39 -7.07 -1.02 -2.45
CA TYR A 39 -6.60 -0.25 -3.59
C TYR A 39 -5.95 -1.16 -4.62
N THR A 40 -5.89 -0.70 -5.87
CA THR A 40 -5.12 -1.37 -6.93
C THR A 40 -4.04 -0.44 -7.42
N ILE A 41 -2.96 -0.98 -8.01
CA ILE A 41 -1.86 -0.16 -8.57
C ILE A 41 -2.38 0.92 -9.53
N ARG A 42 -3.41 0.62 -10.33
CA ARG A 42 -4.01 1.60 -11.25
C ARG A 42 -4.59 2.79 -10.51
N ARG A 43 -5.19 2.57 -9.35
CA ARG A 43 -5.84 3.58 -8.54
C ARG A 43 -4.80 4.41 -7.78
N ILE A 44 -3.85 3.76 -7.13
CA ILE A 44 -2.70 4.43 -6.50
C ILE A 44 -1.95 5.29 -7.51
N LYS A 45 -1.76 4.78 -8.74
CA LYS A 45 -1.22 5.57 -9.84
C LYS A 45 -2.07 6.80 -10.16
N ALA A 46 -3.39 6.69 -10.16
CA ALA A 46 -4.28 7.82 -10.45
C ALA A 46 -4.23 8.90 -9.35
N GLU A 47 -4.14 8.49 -8.08
CA GLU A 47 -3.98 9.40 -6.94
C GLU A 47 -2.62 10.11 -6.96
N LEU A 48 -1.57 9.44 -7.44
CA LEU A 48 -0.24 10.02 -7.63
C LEU A 48 -0.11 10.81 -8.94
N ASP A 49 -1.21 11.36 -9.47
CA ASP A 49 -1.30 12.11 -10.74
C ASP A 49 -0.75 11.35 -11.97
N GLY A 50 -0.57 10.04 -11.84
CA GLY A 50 0.04 9.20 -12.86
C GLY A 50 1.52 9.43 -13.09
N ASN A 51 2.21 10.17 -12.21
CA ASN A 51 3.63 10.53 -12.32
C ASN A 51 4.58 9.33 -12.29
N PHE A 52 4.12 8.20 -11.76
CA PHE A 52 4.94 7.02 -11.55
C PHE A 52 4.45 5.82 -12.34
N ASP A 53 5.39 5.02 -12.84
CA ASP A 53 5.09 3.75 -13.47
C ASP A 53 4.53 2.73 -12.48
N ARG A 54 3.72 1.82 -13.01
CA ARG A 54 3.11 0.74 -12.23
C ARG A 54 4.16 -0.15 -11.56
N GLU A 55 5.30 -0.33 -12.22
CA GLU A 55 6.41 -1.11 -11.68
C GLU A 55 7.04 -0.44 -10.46
N THR A 56 7.33 0.87 -10.56
CA THR A 56 7.83 1.67 -9.43
C THR A 56 6.86 1.63 -8.26
N ILE A 57 5.57 1.79 -8.50
CA ILE A 57 4.53 1.73 -7.45
C ILE A 57 4.50 0.35 -6.81
N ARG A 58 4.53 -0.72 -7.61
CA ARG A 58 4.54 -2.11 -7.11
C ARG A 58 5.77 -2.39 -6.25
N ASP A 59 6.93 -1.91 -6.66
CA ASP A 59 8.18 -2.06 -5.91
C ASP A 59 8.06 -1.43 -4.51
N ARG A 60 7.49 -0.21 -4.43
CA ARG A 60 7.24 0.47 -3.15
C ARG A 60 6.24 -0.25 -2.27
N LEU A 61 5.14 -0.70 -2.86
CA LEU A 61 4.13 -1.47 -2.13
C LEU A 61 4.71 -2.77 -1.58
N ARG A 62 5.61 -3.41 -2.34
CA ARG A 62 6.30 -4.60 -1.87
C ARG A 62 7.22 -4.30 -0.68
N GLU A 63 8.02 -3.24 -0.75
CA GLU A 63 8.84 -2.83 0.40
C GLU A 63 7.96 -2.55 1.64
N MET A 64 6.81 -1.88 1.48
CA MET A 64 5.87 -1.61 2.57
C MET A 64 5.20 -2.88 3.11
N GLU A 65 4.98 -3.88 2.26
CA GLU A 65 4.47 -5.20 2.69
C GLU A 65 5.52 -6.00 3.45
N GLU A 66 6.78 -5.97 2.99
CA GLU A 66 7.90 -6.58 3.73
C GLU A 66 8.11 -5.95 5.12
N LEU A 67 7.72 -4.68 5.27
CA LEU A 67 7.70 -3.96 6.54
C LEU A 67 6.47 -4.28 7.42
N GLY A 68 5.48 -5.01 6.90
CA GLY A 68 4.25 -5.32 7.60
C GLY A 68 3.30 -4.13 7.78
N VAL A 69 3.44 -3.09 6.94
CA VAL A 69 2.57 -1.89 6.97
C VAL A 69 1.31 -2.10 6.15
N ILE A 70 1.44 -2.85 5.05
CA ILE A 70 0.35 -3.12 4.12
C ILE A 70 0.27 -4.61 3.80
N GLY A 71 -0.94 -5.09 3.56
CA GLY A 71 -1.19 -6.39 2.96
C GLY A 71 -1.35 -6.26 1.45
N GLN A 72 -0.95 -7.31 0.73
CA GLN A 72 -1.24 -7.48 -0.69
C GLN A 72 -1.86 -8.85 -0.96
N GLU A 73 -2.78 -8.91 -1.92
CA GLU A 73 -3.39 -10.16 -2.38
C GLU A 73 -3.54 -10.15 -3.89
N SER A 74 -3.23 -11.28 -4.53
CA SER A 74 -3.53 -11.47 -5.94
C SER A 74 -4.95 -12.01 -6.10
N VAL A 75 -5.84 -11.22 -6.70
CA VAL A 75 -7.22 -11.61 -7.02
C VAL A 75 -7.43 -11.74 -8.54
N ASN A 76 -8.54 -12.35 -8.94
CA ASN A 76 -8.91 -12.54 -10.35
C ASN A 76 -8.85 -11.26 -11.22
N ASN A 77 -9.02 -10.09 -10.61
CA ASN A 77 -9.03 -8.79 -11.29
C ASN A 77 -7.73 -7.97 -11.09
N GLY A 78 -6.64 -8.61 -10.64
CA GLY A 78 -5.33 -7.99 -10.41
C GLY A 78 -4.90 -8.06 -8.94
N THR A 79 -3.87 -7.31 -8.57
CA THR A 79 -3.39 -7.25 -7.19
C THR A 79 -4.07 -6.12 -6.43
N ILE A 80 -4.60 -6.44 -5.26
CA ILE A 80 -5.17 -5.48 -4.31
C ILE A 80 -4.20 -5.28 -3.14
N TYR A 81 -4.24 -4.07 -2.58
CA TYR A 81 -3.39 -3.60 -1.49
C TYR A 81 -4.25 -2.94 -0.43
N TRP A 82 -3.99 -3.20 0.85
CA TRP A 82 -4.72 -2.59 1.97
C TRP A 82 -3.78 -2.33 3.14
N LEU A 83 -4.16 -1.45 4.07
CA LEU A 83 -3.38 -1.21 5.29
C LEU A 83 -3.52 -2.39 6.25
N ASP A 84 -2.38 -2.95 6.65
CA ASP A 84 -2.31 -4.03 7.64
C ASP A 84 -2.37 -3.40 9.03
N ARG A 85 -3.60 -3.08 9.47
CA ARG A 85 -3.85 -2.48 10.78
C ARG A 85 -4.37 -3.58 11.72
N GLU A 86 -3.79 -3.71 12.91
CA GLU A 86 -4.18 -4.70 13.94
C GLU A 86 -5.68 -4.65 14.29
N GLU A 87 -6.30 -3.47 14.16
CA GLU A 87 -7.73 -3.25 14.45
C GLU A 87 -8.65 -3.72 13.30
N SER A 88 -8.10 -4.17 12.18
CA SER A 88 -8.87 -4.50 10.99
C SER A 88 -8.84 -5.97 10.71
N ASP A 89 -9.79 -6.61 11.37
CA ASP A 89 -10.36 -7.89 11.00
C ASP A 89 -11.01 -7.77 9.60
N TRP A 90 -10.21 -7.63 8.54
CA TRP A 90 -10.72 -7.81 7.19
C TRP A 90 -10.74 -9.30 6.89
N PRO A 91 -11.87 -9.87 6.47
CA PRO A 91 -11.87 -11.20 5.91
C PRO A 91 -11.07 -11.13 4.62
N ILE A 92 -9.88 -11.74 4.61
CA ILE A 92 -9.22 -12.16 3.38
C ILE A 92 -10.31 -12.78 2.51
N PRO A 93 -10.61 -12.24 1.31
CA PRO A 93 -11.62 -12.83 0.46
C PRO A 93 -11.23 -14.31 0.28
N PRO A 94 -12.13 -15.29 0.56
CA PRO A 94 -11.78 -16.71 0.63
C PRO A 94 -11.38 -17.33 -0.73
N ASP A 95 -11.03 -16.51 -1.72
CA ASP A 95 -10.62 -16.92 -3.05
C ASP A 95 -9.10 -16.77 -3.25
N VAL A 96 -8.32 -17.11 -2.22
CA VAL A 96 -6.89 -17.44 -2.40
C VAL A 96 -6.74 -18.92 -2.14
N ARG A 97 -6.99 -19.67 -3.21
CA ARG A 97 -6.40 -21.00 -3.34
C ARG A 97 -4.90 -20.78 -3.47
N VAL A 98 -4.18 -20.87 -2.36
CA VAL A 98 -2.74 -21.14 -2.37
C VAL A 98 -2.56 -22.47 -3.10
N GLU A 99 -2.37 -22.43 -4.42
CA GLU A 99 -1.84 -23.59 -5.14
C GLU A 99 -0.36 -23.68 -4.81
N GLY A 100 -0.09 -24.18 -3.60
CA GLY A 100 1.15 -24.87 -3.32
C GLY A 100 1.18 -26.12 -4.19
N GLY A 101 2.13 -26.17 -5.12
CA GLY A 101 2.47 -27.31 -5.95
C GLY A 101 3.94 -27.28 -6.29
#